data_AF-A0A6N7MBC7-F1
#
_entry.id   AF-A0A6N7MBC7-F1
#
_cell.length_a   1.000
_cell.length_b   1.000
_cell.length_c   1.000
_cell.angle_alpha   90.00
_cell.angle_beta   90.00
_cell.angle_gamma   90.00
#
_symmetry.space_group_name_H-M   'P 1'
#
loop_
_entity.id
_entity.type
_entity.pdbx_description
1 polymer ?
#
loop_
_entity_poly.entity_id
_entity_poly.type
_entity_poly.pdbx_seq_one_letter_code
_entity_poly.pdbx_strand_id
1 'polypeptide(L)' 'MKQKAKNVIEVFSEGDELLSRIFSLIYIGDFVSFYLAILNGIDPTPVDKITYLKKKLAETN' A
#
# COMPACT_ATOMS: atom_id res chain seq x y z
N MET A 1 3.67 -26.39 -19.37
CA MET A 1 3.82 -24.92 -19.19
C MET A 1 3.14 -24.53 -17.89
N LYS A 2 3.85 -23.91 -16.93
CA LYS A 2 3.30 -23.59 -15.59
C LYS A 2 2.20 -22.52 -15.71
N GLN A 3 1.02 -22.84 -15.19
CA GLN A 3 -0.13 -21.95 -15.13
C GLN A 3 0.24 -20.72 -14.28
N LYS A 4 0.41 -19.55 -14.93
CA LYS A 4 0.61 -18.27 -14.24
C LYS A 4 -0.76 -17.71 -13.82
N ALA A 5 -0.76 -16.99 -12.70
CA ALA A 5 -1.86 -16.27 -12.03
C ALA A 5 -3.29 -16.51 -12.53
N LYS A 6 -4.18 -16.96 -11.62
CA LYS A 6 -5.59 -17.30 -11.91
C LYS A 6 -6.38 -16.12 -12.51
N ASN A 7 -6.09 -14.89 -12.07
CA ASN A 7 -6.68 -13.65 -12.56
C ASN A 7 -5.59 -12.56 -12.66
N VAL A 8 -5.67 -11.73 -13.68
CA VAL A 8 -4.81 -10.54 -13.87
C VAL A 8 -5.71 -9.33 -14.02
N ILE A 9 -5.41 -8.26 -13.30
CA ILE A 9 -6.08 -6.97 -13.40
C ILE A 9 -5.01 -5.92 -13.72
N GLU A 10 -5.22 -5.19 -14.81
CA GLU A 10 -4.36 -4.08 -15.21
C GLU A 10 -4.96 -2.76 -14.71
N VAL A 11 -4.09 -1.88 -14.21
CA VAL A 11 -4.48 -0.55 -13.72
C VAL A 11 -3.63 0.48 -14.44
N PHE A 12 -4.28 1.50 -14.99
CA PHE A 12 -3.64 2.55 -15.76
C PHE A 12 -3.62 3.85 -14.95
N SER A 13 -2.49 4.57 -15.02
CA SER A 13 -2.33 5.86 -14.35
C SER A 13 -3.20 6.93 -14.99
N GLU A 14 -3.73 7.85 -14.19
CA GLU A 14 -4.40 9.07 -14.63
C GLU A 14 -3.48 10.29 -14.50
N GLY A 15 -3.69 11.28 -15.38
CA GLY A 15 -2.98 12.57 -15.38
C GLY A 15 -1.96 12.75 -16.52
N ASP A 16 -1.68 14.00 -16.86
CA ASP A 16 -0.82 14.37 -18.00
C ASP A 16 0.67 14.40 -17.63
N GLU A 17 0.97 14.80 -16.38
CA GLU A 17 2.33 14.96 -15.88
C GLU A 17 2.83 13.72 -15.14
N LEU A 18 4.15 13.49 -15.17
CA LEU A 18 4.77 12.33 -14.51
C LEU A 18 4.36 12.20 -13.04
N LEU A 19 4.36 13.31 -12.31
CA LEU A 19 4.01 13.31 -10.89
C LEU A 19 2.55 12.91 -10.67
N SER A 20 1.62 13.44 -11.47
CA SER A 20 0.19 13.11 -11.38
C SER A 20 -0.07 11.62 -11.64
N ARG A 21 0.64 11.04 -12.63
CA ARG A 21 0.58 9.62 -12.97
C ARG A 21 1.12 8.71 -11.87
N ILE A 22 2.16 9.14 -11.16
CA ILE A 22 2.69 8.41 -10.01
C ILE A 22 1.67 8.43 -8.87
N PHE A 23 1.14 9.61 -8.53
CA PHE A 23 0.19 9.74 -7.41
C PHE A 23 -1.14 9.02 -7.68
N SER A 24 -1.63 8.99 -8.92
CA SER A 24 -2.85 8.25 -9.26
C SER A 24 -2.71 6.74 -8.99
N LEU A 25 -1.54 6.16 -9.28
CA LEU A 25 -1.25 4.75 -8.97
C LEU A 25 -0.97 4.49 -7.49
N ILE A 26 -0.35 5.43 -6.77
CA ILE A 26 -0.18 5.32 -5.31
C ILE A 26 -1.55 5.30 -4.64
N TYR A 27 -2.43 6.22 -5.00
CA TYR A 27 -3.74 6.38 -4.37
C TYR A 27 -4.57 5.10 -4.44
N ILE A 28 -4.67 4.49 -5.63
CA ILE A 28 -5.39 3.22 -5.78
C ILE A 28 -4.76 2.09 -4.97
N GLY A 29 -3.42 2.01 -4.92
CA GLY A 29 -2.70 1.02 -4.14
C GLY A 29 -2.97 1.15 -2.63
N ASP A 30 -2.99 2.38 -2.12
CA ASP A 30 -3.26 2.69 -0.72
C ASP A 30 -4.67 2.22 -0.32
N PHE A 31 -5.70 2.56 -1.11
CA PHE A 31 -7.06 2.11 -0.83
C PHE A 31 -7.24 0.60 -0.96
N VAL A 32 -6.59 -0.04 -1.93
CA VAL A 32 -6.61 -1.50 -2.05
C VAL A 32 -6.08 -2.14 -0.77
N SER A 33 -4.95 -1.67 -0.24
CA SER A 33 -4.38 -2.19 0.99
C SER A 33 -5.27 -1.92 2.22
N PHE A 34 -5.88 -0.74 2.28
CA PHE A 34 -6.77 -0.33 3.35
C PHE A 34 -8.05 -1.17 3.40
N TYR A 35 -8.74 -1.33 2.26
CA TYR A 35 -9.92 -2.17 2.17
C TYR A 35 -9.60 -3.65 2.38
N LEU A 36 -8.42 -4.11 1.95
CA LEU A 36 -7.97 -5.48 2.24
C LEU A 36 -7.84 -5.71 3.74
N ALA A 37 -7.29 -4.77 4.51
CA ALA A 37 -7.23 -4.87 5.97
C ALA A 37 -8.63 -4.98 6.59
N ILE A 38 -9.57 -4.13 6.17
CA ILE A 38 -10.97 -4.16 6.61
C ILE A 38 -11.61 -5.53 6.31
N LEU A 39 -11.45 -6.05 5.08
CA LEU A 39 -12.00 -7.35 4.68
C LEU A 39 -11.42 -8.51 5.49
N ASN A 40 -10.20 -8.38 6.00
CA ASN A 40 -9.56 -9.36 6.87
C ASN A 40 -9.82 -9.11 8.37
N GLY A 41 -10.61 -8.09 8.73
CA GLY A 41 -10.88 -7.75 10.14
C GLY A 41 -9.66 -7.21 10.89
N ILE A 42 -8.68 -6.67 10.17
CA ILE A 42 -7.46 -6.06 10.73
C ILE A 42 -7.67 -4.54 10.78
N ASP A 43 -7.39 -3.90 11.92
CA ASP A 43 -7.38 -2.44 12.01
C ASP A 43 -6.21 -1.88 11.17
N PRO A 44 -6.47 -1.08 10.12
CA PRO A 44 -5.42 -0.50 9.28
C PRO A 44 -4.72 0.71 9.91
N THR A 45 -5.20 1.24 11.05
CA THR A 45 -4.73 2.49 11.66
C THR A 45 -3.43 2.33 12.47
N PRO A 46 -3.30 1.33 13.36
CA PRO A 46 -2.10 1.14 14.15
C PRO A 46 -1.07 0.34 13.37
N VAL A 47 0.14 0.89 13.28
CA VAL A 47 1.31 0.14 12.84
C VAL A 47 2.29 0.03 14.00
N ASP A 48 1.96 -0.80 14.99
CA ASP A 48 2.71 -0.97 16.24
C ASP A 48 4.21 -1.22 16.00
N LYS A 49 4.52 -1.94 14.92
CA LYS A 49 5.91 -2.20 14.51
C LYS A 49 6.65 -0.91 14.13
N ILE A 50 5.99 0.02 13.44
CA ILE A 50 6.56 1.33 13.09
C ILE A 50 6.72 2.17 14.35
N THR A 51 5.74 2.17 15.25
CA THR A 51 5.83 2.87 16.54
C THR A 51 7.02 2.37 17.37
N TYR A 52 7.17 1.05 17.47
CA TYR A 52 8.31 0.41 18.12
C TYR A 52 9.64 0.83 17.47
N LEU A 53 9.74 0.76 16.15
CA LEU A 53 10.94 1.12 15.41
C LEU A 53 11.31 2.61 15.62
N LYS A 54 10.33 3.51 15.51
CA LYS A 54 10.52 4.96 15.76
C LYS A 54 11.04 5.21 17.18
N LYS A 55 10.50 4.50 18.17
CA LYS A 55 10.96 4.59 19.56
C LYS A 55 12.42 4.12 19.70
N LYS A 56 12.78 2.99 19.08
CA LYS A 56 14.16 2.48 19.12
C LYS A 56 15.17 3.40 18.44
N LEU A 57 14.81 4.01 17.32
CA LEU A 57 15.67 4.99 16.66
C LEU A 57 15.89 6.25 17.51
N ALA A 58 14.87 6.69 18.25
CA ALA A 58 14.99 7.82 19.17
C ALA A 58 15.87 7.53 20.40
N GLU A 59 15.98 6.26 20.84
CA GLU A 59 16.84 5.84 21.96
C GLU A 59 18.34 5.86 21.62
N THR A 60 18.73 5.96 20.34
CA THR A 60 20.14 5.86 19.89
C THR A 60 20.76 7.22 19.53
N ASN A 61 20.13 8.33 19.93
CA ASN A 61 20.62 9.70 19.75
C ASN A 61 21.09 10.33 21.07
#